data_AF-A0A522F2Y3-F1
#
_entry.id   AF-A0A522F2Y3-F1
#
_cell.length_a   1.000
_cell.length_b   1.000
_cell.length_c   1.000
_cell.angle_alpha   90.00
_cell.angle_beta   90.00
_cell.angle_gamma   90.00
#
_symmetry.space_group_name_H-M   'P 1'
#
loop_
_entity.id
_entity.type
_entity.pdbx_description
1 polymer ?
#
loop_
_entity_poly.entity_id
_entity_poly.type
_entity_poly.pdbx_seq_one_letter_code
_entity_poly.pdbx_strand_id
1 'polypeptide(L)'
;GYSSAVKAIVNICGAIGDTSWMEPGDEPLASAQGNDDNTVPYCTAMISVSGFPVMIVSGSGSMVKRANNLGIPNRIHTFYGQGHSSPAAPGNIDTTIVLTSDFFYTQMGCTPINTAIYTNVPLCLNTGIDEIILSDENVEISPNPSMSDVLLKLKNVKGNKFSIRLTDVTGRNLREFQVSGDRFQVERKNLQSGIYFLKLNSDAGETFTAKIIFIE
;
A
#
# COMPACT_ATOMS: atom_id res chain seq x y z
N GLY A 1 -30.81 15.51 -6.24
CA GLY A 1 -29.58 16.28 -5.97
C GLY A 1 -28.39 15.52 -6.53
N TYR A 2 -27.27 16.19 -6.78
CA TYR A 2 -26.02 15.53 -7.19
C TYR A 2 -25.27 15.03 -5.96
N SER A 3 -24.57 13.90 -6.06
CA SER A 3 -23.78 13.36 -4.96
C SER A 3 -22.62 14.28 -4.60
N SER A 4 -22.25 14.36 -3.31
CA SER A 4 -21.02 15.00 -2.84
C SER A 4 -19.85 14.02 -2.69
N ALA A 5 -20.04 12.75 -3.02
CA ALA A 5 -18.96 11.78 -3.06
C ALA A 5 -17.92 12.18 -4.11
N VAL A 6 -16.65 11.87 -3.83
CA VAL A 6 -15.58 12.04 -4.82
C VAL A 6 -15.90 11.18 -6.04
N LYS A 7 -15.62 11.70 -7.23
CA LYS A 7 -15.85 11.00 -8.50
C LYS A 7 -14.57 10.78 -9.31
N ALA A 8 -13.55 11.57 -9.03
CA ALA A 8 -12.34 11.64 -9.82
C ALA A 8 -11.23 12.34 -9.03
N ILE A 9 -10.00 11.90 -9.21
CA ILE A 9 -8.81 12.45 -8.53
C ILE A 9 -7.86 13.05 -9.57
N VAL A 10 -7.33 14.23 -9.30
CA VAL A 10 -6.25 14.84 -10.09
C VAL A 10 -5.05 15.02 -9.17
N ASN A 11 -3.93 14.39 -9.54
CA ASN A 11 -2.69 14.42 -8.79
C ASN A 11 -1.59 15.11 -9.61
N ILE A 12 -1.11 16.27 -9.15
CA ILE A 12 -0.02 16.99 -9.81
C ILE A 12 1.18 17.02 -8.87
N CYS A 13 2.18 16.21 -9.19
CA CYS A 13 3.39 15.99 -8.36
C CYS A 13 3.13 15.64 -6.90
N GLY A 14 2.00 14.99 -6.59
CA GLY A 14 1.69 14.51 -5.25
C GLY A 14 2.06 13.04 -5.04
N ALA A 15 2.05 12.64 -3.78
CA ALA A 15 2.30 11.28 -3.32
C ALA A 15 1.33 10.89 -2.20
N ILE A 16 1.10 9.59 -2.05
CA ILE A 16 0.37 8.98 -0.92
C ILE A 16 1.36 8.25 -0.01
N GLY A 17 1.00 7.99 1.24
CA GLY A 17 1.89 7.28 2.17
C GLY A 17 2.21 5.87 1.70
N ASP A 18 1.18 5.13 1.28
CA ASP A 18 1.32 3.77 0.75
C ASP A 18 0.28 3.49 -0.34
N THR A 19 0.70 2.82 -1.40
CA THR A 19 -0.19 2.30 -2.45
C THR A 19 -1.11 1.17 -1.99
N SER A 20 -0.83 0.54 -0.84
CA SER A 20 -1.73 -0.44 -0.21
C SER A 20 -3.08 0.18 0.19
N TRP A 21 -3.14 1.50 0.37
CA TRP A 21 -4.38 2.24 0.64
C TRP A 21 -5.30 2.36 -0.58
N MET A 22 -4.84 1.97 -1.77
CA MET A 22 -5.67 1.90 -2.97
C MET A 22 -6.29 0.51 -3.07
N GLU A 23 -7.60 0.46 -3.29
CA GLU A 23 -8.42 -0.74 -3.33
C GLU A 23 -9.18 -0.88 -4.67
N PRO A 24 -9.50 -2.10 -5.12
CA PRO A 24 -10.33 -2.28 -6.31
C PRO A 24 -11.69 -1.57 -6.15
N GLY A 25 -12.04 -0.73 -7.13
CA GLY A 25 -13.29 0.03 -7.11
C GLY A 25 -13.14 1.48 -6.68
N ASP A 26 -11.95 1.90 -6.22
CA ASP A 26 -11.65 3.31 -5.96
C ASP A 26 -11.82 4.18 -7.20
N GLU A 27 -12.02 5.47 -6.93
CA GLU A 27 -12.24 6.49 -7.94
C GLU A 27 -11.06 6.62 -8.91
N PRO A 28 -11.35 6.91 -10.18
CA PRO A 28 -10.32 7.06 -11.20
C PRO A 28 -9.39 8.23 -10.90
N LEU A 29 -8.15 8.15 -11.38
CA LEU A 29 -7.12 9.18 -11.18
C LEU A 29 -6.40 9.60 -12.46
N ALA A 30 -6.10 10.89 -12.57
CA ALA A 30 -5.16 11.44 -13.55
C ALA A 30 -3.95 12.06 -12.85
N SER A 31 -2.76 11.70 -13.30
CA SER A 31 -1.49 12.14 -12.70
C SER A 31 -0.61 12.90 -13.68
N ALA A 32 0.09 13.93 -13.20
CA ALA A 32 1.11 14.64 -13.96
C ALA A 32 2.34 14.88 -13.08
N GLN A 33 3.50 14.36 -13.47
CA GLN A 33 4.72 14.49 -12.65
C GLN A 33 5.99 14.28 -13.50
N GLY A 34 7.06 14.98 -13.15
CA GLY A 34 8.40 14.71 -13.66
C GLY A 34 9.01 13.47 -13.01
N ASN A 35 9.75 12.64 -13.76
CA ASN A 35 10.36 11.44 -13.18
C ASN A 35 11.74 11.67 -12.53
N ASP A 36 12.28 12.89 -12.63
CA ASP A 36 13.48 13.36 -11.91
C ASP A 36 13.08 14.39 -10.83
N ASP A 37 11.98 14.11 -10.14
CA ASP A 37 11.40 14.94 -9.10
C ASP A 37 12.14 14.75 -7.77
N ASN A 38 12.97 15.75 -7.45
CA ASN A 38 13.77 15.79 -6.23
C ASN A 38 13.02 16.35 -5.00
N THR A 39 11.74 16.71 -5.13
CA THR A 39 10.91 17.23 -4.03
C THR A 39 9.92 16.18 -3.56
N VAL A 40 9.17 15.59 -4.50
CA VAL A 40 8.24 14.50 -4.24
C VAL A 40 8.67 13.29 -5.08
N PRO A 41 8.99 12.14 -4.46
CA PRO A 41 9.40 10.96 -5.20
C PRO A 41 8.41 10.59 -6.32
N TYR A 42 8.92 10.28 -7.51
CA TYR A 42 8.07 9.80 -8.62
C TYR A 42 7.60 8.35 -8.40
N CYS A 43 8.49 7.50 -7.88
CA CYS A 43 8.20 6.15 -7.41
C CYS A 43 8.22 6.12 -5.87
N THR A 44 8.09 4.93 -5.29
CA THR A 44 8.15 4.77 -3.83
C THR A 44 9.55 5.05 -3.32
N ALA A 45 9.71 6.11 -2.53
CA ALA A 45 10.98 6.47 -1.90
C ALA A 45 10.76 7.37 -0.68
N MET A 46 11.85 7.66 0.04
CA MET A 46 11.83 8.60 1.17
C MET A 46 11.56 10.02 0.68
N ILE A 47 10.51 10.68 1.20
CA ILE A 47 10.33 12.12 1.04
C ILE A 47 11.16 12.86 2.09
N SER A 48 11.75 13.99 1.68
CA SER A 48 12.56 14.82 2.57
C SER A 48 12.08 16.27 2.54
N VAL A 49 12.02 16.92 3.70
CA VAL A 49 11.70 18.34 3.83
C VAL A 49 12.94 19.06 4.33
N SER A 50 13.43 20.02 3.55
CA SER A 50 14.68 20.75 3.86
C SER A 50 15.89 19.82 4.08
N GLY A 51 15.95 18.70 3.35
CA GLY A 51 17.00 17.69 3.48
C GLY A 51 16.85 16.72 4.65
N PHE A 52 15.84 16.90 5.50
CA PHE A 52 15.53 15.95 6.57
C PHE A 52 14.57 14.87 6.05
N PRO A 53 14.93 13.59 6.14
CA PRO A 53 14.06 12.51 5.73
C PRO A 53 12.84 12.45 6.68
N VAL A 54 11.62 12.42 6.12
CA VAL A 54 10.36 12.39 6.87
C VAL A 54 9.74 11.00 6.91
N MET A 55 9.34 10.47 5.75
CA MET A 55 8.71 9.15 5.63
C MET A 55 8.84 8.58 4.21
N ILE A 56 8.59 7.29 4.04
CA ILE A 56 8.44 6.71 2.70
C ILE A 56 7.07 7.09 2.17
N VAL A 57 7.02 7.52 0.90
CA VAL A 57 5.79 7.84 0.18
C VAL A 57 5.85 7.25 -1.23
N SER A 58 4.70 7.15 -1.87
CA SER A 58 4.53 6.66 -3.24
C SER A 58 3.94 7.75 -4.13
N GLY A 59 4.74 8.24 -5.07
CA GLY A 59 4.29 9.22 -6.06
C GLY A 59 3.54 8.63 -7.24
N SER A 60 3.32 9.47 -8.25
CA SER A 60 2.47 9.18 -9.41
C SER A 60 2.84 7.88 -10.13
N GLY A 61 4.12 7.57 -10.28
CA GLY A 61 4.59 6.37 -10.96
C GLY A 61 4.18 5.08 -10.25
N SER A 62 4.35 5.04 -8.91
CA SER A 62 3.90 3.91 -8.09
C SER A 62 2.39 3.81 -8.02
N MET A 63 1.69 4.93 -7.84
CA MET A 63 0.22 4.98 -7.78
C MET A 63 -0.43 4.45 -9.07
N VAL A 64 0.06 4.86 -10.23
CA VAL A 64 -0.44 4.38 -11.53
C VAL A 64 -0.18 2.89 -11.72
N LYS A 65 1.00 2.41 -11.32
CA LYS A 65 1.31 0.97 -11.37
C LYS A 65 0.33 0.17 -10.51
N ARG A 66 0.04 0.63 -9.29
CA ARG A 66 -0.97 0.03 -8.41
C ARG A 66 -2.36 0.10 -9.04
N ALA A 67 -2.77 1.26 -9.54
CA ALA A 67 -4.08 1.47 -10.17
C ALA A 67 -4.30 0.49 -11.35
N ASN A 68 -3.29 0.31 -12.20
CA ASN A 68 -3.32 -0.67 -13.29
C ASN A 68 -3.53 -2.10 -12.77
N ASN A 69 -2.82 -2.50 -11.71
CA ASN A 69 -2.96 -3.84 -11.11
C ASN A 69 -4.35 -4.08 -10.49
N LEU A 70 -5.00 -3.02 -9.99
CA LEU A 70 -6.34 -3.08 -9.38
C LEU A 70 -7.48 -2.88 -10.39
N GLY A 71 -7.16 -2.55 -11.65
CA GLY A 71 -8.16 -2.20 -12.65
C GLY A 71 -8.83 -0.84 -12.44
N ILE A 72 -8.23 0.05 -11.63
CA ILE A 72 -8.72 1.42 -11.43
C ILE A 72 -8.42 2.23 -12.70
N PRO A 73 -9.41 2.87 -13.35
CA PRO A 73 -9.17 3.67 -14.53
C PRO A 73 -8.25 4.84 -14.21
N ASN A 74 -7.14 4.96 -14.95
CA ASN A 74 -6.15 5.98 -14.68
C ASN A 74 -5.49 6.53 -15.95
N ARG A 75 -4.88 7.70 -15.82
CA ARG A 75 -4.04 8.34 -16.84
C ARG A 75 -2.82 8.96 -16.18
N ILE A 76 -1.70 9.00 -16.90
CA ILE A 76 -0.53 9.75 -16.45
C ILE A 76 0.20 10.40 -17.61
N HIS A 77 0.63 11.64 -17.40
CA HIS A 77 1.67 12.26 -18.20
C HIS A 77 2.97 12.35 -17.39
N THR A 78 4.00 11.66 -17.87
CA THR A 78 5.33 11.68 -17.28
C THR A 78 6.21 12.66 -18.03
N PHE A 79 6.68 13.71 -17.35
CA PHE A 79 7.66 14.63 -17.92
C PHE A 79 9.06 14.04 -17.73
N TYR A 80 9.49 13.22 -18.70
CA TYR A 80 10.76 12.50 -18.62
C TYR A 80 11.98 13.43 -18.53
N GLY A 81 12.86 13.17 -17.57
CA GLY A 81 14.07 13.95 -17.28
C GLY A 81 13.79 15.29 -16.60
N GLN A 82 12.57 15.53 -16.11
CA GLN A 82 12.18 16.81 -15.51
C GLN A 82 11.82 16.64 -14.04
N GLY A 83 11.97 17.74 -13.28
CA GLY A 83 11.75 17.77 -11.84
C GLY A 83 10.36 18.24 -11.40
N HIS A 84 10.22 18.56 -10.11
CA HIS A 84 8.94 18.81 -9.43
C HIS A 84 8.03 19.81 -10.14
N SER A 85 8.54 20.98 -10.54
CA SER A 85 7.72 22.02 -11.13
C SER A 85 7.37 21.77 -12.60
N SER A 86 7.76 20.63 -13.17
CA SER A 86 7.60 20.38 -14.60
C SER A 86 6.16 20.49 -15.09
N PRO A 87 5.11 20.00 -14.41
CA PRO A 87 3.74 20.14 -14.92
C PRO A 87 3.24 21.59 -14.97
N ALA A 88 3.83 22.47 -14.14
CA ALA A 88 3.49 23.89 -14.10
C ALA A 88 4.45 24.77 -14.90
N ALA A 89 5.47 24.19 -15.54
CA ALA A 89 6.43 24.95 -16.33
C ALA A 89 5.76 25.56 -17.57
N PRO A 90 6.17 26.76 -18.05
CA PRO A 90 5.53 27.43 -19.18
C PRO A 90 5.36 26.59 -20.45
N GLY A 91 6.30 25.66 -20.74
CA GLY A 91 6.23 24.78 -21.90
C GLY A 91 5.37 23.51 -21.71
N ASN A 92 4.90 23.25 -20.50
CA ASN A 92 4.25 22.00 -20.11
C ASN A 92 2.83 22.21 -19.56
N ILE A 93 2.49 23.41 -19.09
CA ILE A 93 1.21 23.71 -18.44
C ILE A 93 0.00 23.37 -19.32
N ASP A 94 0.09 23.62 -20.63
CA ASP A 94 -0.97 23.27 -21.58
C ASP A 94 -1.20 21.74 -21.60
N THR A 95 -0.14 20.94 -21.54
CA THR A 95 -0.24 19.48 -21.47
C THR A 95 -0.97 19.03 -20.20
N THR A 96 -0.68 19.65 -19.06
CA THR A 96 -1.34 19.35 -17.78
C THR A 96 -2.80 19.78 -17.77
N ILE A 97 -3.12 20.93 -18.37
CA ILE A 97 -4.50 21.40 -18.55
C ILE A 97 -5.28 20.44 -19.45
N VAL A 98 -4.73 20.07 -20.60
CA VAL A 98 -5.39 19.15 -21.55
C VAL A 98 -5.65 17.80 -20.88
N LEU A 99 -4.64 17.21 -20.23
CA LEU A 99 -4.78 15.94 -19.49
C LEU A 99 -5.94 15.99 -18.48
N THR A 100 -5.96 17.04 -17.67
CA THR A 100 -6.96 17.22 -16.60
C THR A 100 -8.35 17.43 -17.19
N SER A 101 -8.45 18.25 -18.24
CA SER A 101 -9.72 18.55 -18.89
C SER A 101 -10.32 17.32 -19.57
N ASP A 102 -9.53 16.57 -20.35
CA ASP A 102 -9.99 15.36 -21.04
C ASP A 102 -10.41 14.28 -20.04
N PHE A 103 -9.65 14.14 -18.95
CA PHE A 103 -9.98 13.23 -17.87
C PHE A 103 -11.36 13.57 -17.28
N PHE A 104 -11.62 14.83 -16.94
CA PHE A 104 -12.91 15.25 -16.41
C PHE A 104 -14.06 15.12 -17.41
N TYR A 105 -13.85 15.42 -18.70
CA TYR A 105 -14.86 15.15 -19.73
C TYR A 105 -15.27 13.68 -19.73
N THR A 106 -14.29 12.78 -19.66
CA THR A 106 -14.53 11.33 -19.60
C THR A 106 -15.33 10.98 -18.35
N GLN A 107 -15.01 11.53 -17.17
CA GLN A 107 -15.75 11.27 -15.93
C GLN A 107 -17.18 11.84 -15.95
N MET A 108 -17.44 12.86 -16.75
CA MET A 108 -18.78 13.39 -16.98
C MET A 108 -19.58 12.58 -18.02
N GLY A 109 -19.00 11.55 -18.64
CA GLY A 109 -19.63 10.77 -19.70
C GLY A 109 -19.60 11.45 -21.06
N CYS A 110 -18.74 12.44 -21.24
CA CYS A 110 -18.51 13.14 -22.50
C CYS A 110 -17.29 12.58 -23.22
N THR A 111 -17.25 12.73 -24.54
CA THR A 111 -16.07 12.39 -25.34
C THR A 111 -15.11 13.59 -25.40
N PRO A 112 -13.86 13.47 -24.91
CA PRO A 112 -12.88 14.54 -25.04
C PRO A 112 -12.57 14.82 -26.51
N ILE A 113 -12.32 16.10 -26.83
CA ILE A 113 -12.04 16.55 -28.21
C ILE A 113 -10.59 16.25 -28.59
N ASN A 114 -9.69 16.25 -27.61
CA ASN A 114 -8.28 16.01 -27.84
C ASN A 114 -8.02 14.50 -28.02
N THR A 115 -7.22 14.15 -29.04
CA THR A 115 -6.77 12.79 -29.30
C THR A 115 -5.49 12.44 -28.53
N ALA A 116 -5.18 13.18 -27.46
CA ALA A 116 -3.94 13.00 -26.70
C ALA A 116 -3.99 11.64 -25.97
N ILE A 117 -3.12 10.73 -26.38
CA ILE A 117 -2.97 9.42 -25.76
C ILE A 117 -1.91 9.53 -24.66
N TYR A 118 -2.35 9.49 -23.40
CA TYR A 118 -1.49 9.48 -22.23
C TYR A 118 -1.16 8.03 -21.83
N THR A 119 -0.26 7.38 -22.57
CA THR A 119 0.16 5.98 -22.37
C THR A 119 1.54 5.86 -21.73
N ASN A 120 1.95 6.82 -20.90
CA ASN A 120 3.20 6.65 -20.15
C ASN A 120 3.09 5.39 -19.29
N VAL A 121 4.07 4.49 -19.41
CA VAL A 121 4.22 3.32 -18.54
C VAL A 121 5.33 3.66 -17.54
N PRO A 122 5.01 4.00 -16.29
CA PRO A 122 6.02 4.33 -15.29
C PRO A 122 6.97 3.15 -15.05
N LEU A 123 8.26 3.39 -15.18
CA LEU A 123 9.31 2.42 -14.86
C LEU A 123 9.70 2.56 -13.37
N CYS A 124 8.81 2.12 -12.48
CA CYS A 124 9.15 1.97 -11.08
C CYS A 124 9.68 0.55 -10.85
N LEU A 125 11.01 0.45 -10.69
CA LEU A 125 11.65 -0.76 -10.21
C LEU A 125 11.19 -0.99 -8.78
N ASN A 126 10.62 -2.16 -8.50
CA ASN A 126 10.27 -2.55 -7.14
C ASN A 126 11.59 -2.81 -6.40
N THR A 127 12.12 -1.83 -5.68
CA THR A 127 13.24 -2.02 -4.76
C THR A 127 12.76 -2.33 -3.34
N GLY A 128 11.45 -2.40 -3.12
CA GLY A 128 10.83 -2.88 -1.89
C GLY A 128 10.44 -4.34 -1.99
N ILE A 129 10.80 -5.13 -0.98
CA ILE A 129 10.05 -6.34 -0.63
C ILE A 129 8.69 -5.82 -0.13
N ASP A 130 7.57 -6.38 -0.61
CA ASP A 130 6.26 -6.09 -0.04
C ASP A 130 6.39 -6.09 1.49
N GLU A 131 5.90 -5.04 2.15
CA GLU A 131 5.73 -5.12 3.59
C GLU A 131 4.89 -6.37 3.82
N ILE A 132 5.45 -7.37 4.52
CA ILE A 132 4.66 -8.53 4.91
C ILE A 132 3.50 -7.92 5.68
N ILE A 133 2.29 -8.02 5.12
CA ILE A 133 1.07 -7.68 5.85
C ILE A 133 1.02 -8.69 6.98
N LEU A 134 1.58 -8.32 8.13
CA LEU A 134 1.74 -9.16 9.32
C LEU A 134 0.44 -9.25 10.13
N SER A 135 -0.67 -8.92 9.49
CA SER A 135 -2.04 -9.13 9.91
C SER A 135 -2.78 -9.62 8.68
N ASP A 136 -2.61 -10.91 8.36
CA ASP A 136 -3.48 -11.58 7.42
C ASP A 136 -4.93 -11.32 7.84
N GLU A 137 -5.82 -10.91 6.93
CA GLU A 137 -7.24 -10.64 7.25
C GLU A 137 -7.91 -11.84 7.94
N ASN A 138 -7.36 -13.04 7.70
CA ASN A 138 -7.81 -14.29 8.27
C ASN A 138 -7.33 -14.52 9.70
N VAL A 139 -6.48 -13.66 10.26
CA VAL A 139 -5.84 -13.82 11.56
C VAL A 139 -5.97 -12.53 12.39
N GLU A 140 -6.93 -12.53 13.32
CA GLU A 140 -7.19 -11.42 14.23
C GLU A 140 -6.46 -11.65 15.57
N ILE A 141 -5.59 -10.71 15.96
CA ILE A 141 -4.86 -10.76 17.25
C ILE A 141 -5.41 -9.67 18.17
N SER A 142 -5.82 -10.05 19.38
CA SER A 142 -6.26 -9.08 20.39
C SER A 142 -5.98 -9.54 21.83
N PRO A 143 -5.63 -8.63 22.76
CA PRO A 143 -5.12 -7.28 22.50
C PRO A 143 -3.71 -7.36 21.89
N ASN A 144 -3.35 -6.38 21.06
CA ASN A 144 -1.98 -6.25 20.55
C ASN A 144 -1.65 -4.76 20.41
N PRO A 145 -0.79 -4.18 21.27
CA PRO A 145 0.10 -4.83 22.24
C PRO A 145 -0.58 -5.48 23.46
N SER A 146 0.13 -6.38 24.15
CA SER A 146 -0.34 -7.04 25.38
C SER A 146 0.76 -7.17 26.45
N MET A 147 0.37 -7.23 27.74
CA MET A 147 1.31 -7.46 28.85
C MET A 147 1.49 -8.95 29.17
N SER A 148 0.45 -9.77 29.01
CA SER A 148 0.40 -11.14 29.54
C SER A 148 0.13 -12.19 28.47
N ASP A 149 -0.82 -11.95 27.58
CA ASP A 149 -1.30 -12.94 26.62
C ASP A 149 -2.07 -12.27 25.47
N VAL A 150 -2.12 -12.94 24.33
CA VAL A 150 -2.93 -12.52 23.19
C VAL A 150 -3.87 -13.64 22.77
N LEU A 151 -5.09 -13.27 22.39
CA LEU A 151 -6.04 -14.14 21.73
C LEU A 151 -5.81 -14.07 20.23
N LEU A 152 -5.64 -15.23 19.61
CA LEU A 152 -5.63 -15.39 18.17
C LEU A 152 -6.96 -15.98 17.71
N LYS A 153 -7.60 -15.31 16.74
CA LYS A 153 -8.86 -15.75 16.14
C LYS A 153 -8.70 -15.88 14.64
N LEU A 154 -9.02 -17.05 14.12
CA LEU A 154 -8.96 -17.38 12.70
C LEU A 154 -10.31 -17.11 12.03
N LYS A 155 -10.29 -16.50 10.84
CA LYS A 155 -11.47 -16.23 10.00
C LYS A 155 -11.23 -16.83 8.62
N ASN A 156 -12.22 -17.56 8.10
CA ASN A 156 -12.18 -18.10 6.72
C ASN A 156 -10.95 -18.98 6.39
N VAL A 157 -10.31 -19.58 7.40
CA VAL A 157 -9.15 -20.45 7.23
C VAL A 157 -9.60 -21.89 6.93
N LYS A 158 -8.94 -22.56 5.99
CA LYS A 158 -9.17 -23.99 5.73
C LYS A 158 -8.37 -24.85 6.69
N GLY A 159 -8.90 -26.04 6.99
CA GLY A 159 -8.29 -26.97 7.95
C GLY A 159 -8.73 -26.70 9.39
N ASN A 160 -8.41 -27.62 10.28
CA ASN A 160 -8.81 -27.52 11.70
C ASN A 160 -7.67 -27.85 12.68
N LYS A 161 -6.49 -28.17 12.16
CA LYS A 161 -5.27 -28.37 12.93
C LYS A 161 -4.19 -27.43 12.43
N PHE A 162 -3.52 -26.78 13.37
CA PHE A 162 -2.55 -25.75 13.05
C PHE A 162 -1.24 -26.00 13.81
N SER A 163 -0.14 -26.01 13.07
CA SER A 163 1.21 -25.98 13.60
C SER A 163 1.66 -24.54 13.75
N ILE A 164 1.85 -24.09 14.99
CA ILE A 164 2.19 -22.72 15.31
C ILE A 164 3.65 -22.64 15.75
N ARG A 165 4.39 -21.70 15.16
CA ARG A 165 5.77 -21.37 15.52
C ARG A 165 5.87 -19.91 15.92
N LEU A 166 6.43 -19.64 17.09
CA LEU A 166 6.71 -18.30 17.59
C LEU A 166 8.21 -18.01 17.49
N THR A 167 8.58 -16.89 16.87
CA THR A 167 9.97 -16.44 16.72
C THR A 167 10.14 -15.01 17.22
N ASP A 168 11.36 -14.64 17.61
CA ASP A 168 11.72 -13.23 17.84
C ASP A 168 12.12 -12.52 16.53
N VAL A 169 12.47 -11.22 16.62
CA VAL A 169 12.92 -10.40 15.48
C VAL A 169 14.18 -10.89 14.79
N THR A 170 14.95 -11.78 15.42
CA THR A 170 16.15 -12.38 14.82
C THR A 170 15.83 -13.67 14.07
N GLY A 171 14.58 -14.12 14.08
CA GLY A 171 14.14 -15.39 13.49
C GLY A 171 14.42 -16.60 14.38
N ARG A 172 14.91 -16.41 15.62
CA ARG A 172 15.13 -17.50 16.56
C ARG A 172 13.79 -18.10 16.99
N ASN A 173 13.66 -19.42 16.84
CA ASN A 173 12.48 -20.15 17.30
C ASN A 173 12.44 -20.19 18.84
N LEU A 174 11.36 -19.66 19.40
CA LEU A 174 11.12 -19.59 20.83
C LEU A 174 10.23 -20.74 21.29
N ARG A 175 9.16 -21.03 20.53
CA ARG A 175 8.16 -22.05 20.86
C ARG A 175 7.50 -22.59 19.60
N GLU A 176 7.16 -23.87 19.63
CA GLU A 176 6.33 -24.53 18.62
C GLU A 176 5.28 -25.40 19.31
N PHE A 177 4.04 -25.31 18.86
CA PHE A 177 2.91 -26.04 19.45
C PHE A 177 1.81 -26.30 18.42
N GLN A 178 1.04 -27.36 18.66
CA GLN A 178 -0.09 -27.73 17.81
C GLN A 178 -1.40 -27.27 18.48
N VAL A 179 -2.29 -26.67 17.71
CA VAL A 179 -3.63 -26.29 18.17
C VAL A 179 -4.69 -26.81 17.21
N SER A 180 -5.92 -26.86 17.70
CA SER A 180 -7.10 -27.18 16.92
C SER A 180 -8.22 -26.20 17.23
N GLY A 181 -9.01 -25.83 16.22
CA GLY A 181 -10.06 -24.83 16.35
C GLY A 181 -9.67 -23.45 15.82
N ASP A 182 -10.57 -22.49 15.97
CA ASP A 182 -10.47 -21.14 15.40
C ASP A 182 -10.05 -20.06 16.41
N ARG A 183 -9.91 -20.43 17.70
CA ARG A 183 -9.54 -19.51 18.79
C ARG A 183 -8.55 -20.16 19.72
N PHE A 184 -7.46 -19.46 20.01
CA PHE A 184 -6.43 -19.94 20.94
C PHE A 184 -5.66 -18.79 21.56
N GLN A 185 -5.18 -19.04 22.77
CA GLN A 185 -4.49 -18.06 23.58
C GLN A 185 -2.98 -18.30 23.55
N VAL A 186 -2.21 -17.22 23.36
CA VAL A 186 -0.75 -17.24 23.34
C VAL A 186 -0.23 -16.41 24.50
N GLU A 187 0.18 -17.08 25.57
CA GLU A 187 0.75 -16.43 26.76
C GLU A 187 2.18 -15.96 26.52
N ARG A 188 2.52 -14.77 27.00
CA ARG A 188 3.87 -14.21 27.04
C ARG A 188 4.84 -15.10 27.83
N LYS A 189 4.40 -15.59 29.00
CA LYS A 189 5.26 -16.29 29.97
C LYS A 189 6.53 -15.47 30.28
N ASN A 190 7.71 -16.05 30.09
CA ASN A 190 9.01 -15.44 30.41
C ASN A 190 9.63 -14.69 29.21
N LEU A 191 8.84 -14.39 28.17
CA LEU A 191 9.33 -13.59 27.04
C LEU A 191 9.52 -12.14 27.47
N GLN A 192 10.62 -11.52 27.03
CA GLN A 192 10.87 -10.10 27.25
C GLN A 192 9.84 -9.24 26.51
N SER A 193 9.80 -7.95 26.83
CA SER A 193 9.02 -7.01 26.02
C SER A 193 9.69 -6.86 24.66
N GLY A 194 8.89 -6.86 23.60
CA GLY A 194 9.41 -6.83 22.24
C GLY A 194 8.43 -7.34 21.20
N ILE A 195 8.93 -7.39 19.97
CA ILE A 195 8.20 -7.84 18.79
C ILE A 195 8.48 -9.33 18.56
N TYR A 196 7.41 -10.07 18.29
CA TYR A 196 7.42 -11.49 18.02
C TYR A 196 6.61 -11.80 16.76
N PHE A 197 6.97 -12.86 16.07
CA PHE A 197 6.28 -13.33 14.88
C PHE A 197 5.73 -14.72 15.11
N LEU A 198 4.46 -14.90 14.77
CA LEU A 198 3.74 -16.16 14.92
C LEU A 198 3.39 -16.68 13.52
N LYS A 199 3.99 -17.80 13.14
CA LYS A 199 3.72 -18.49 11.87
C LYS A 199 2.80 -19.67 12.12
N LEU A 200 1.68 -19.73 11.41
CA LEU A 200 0.70 -20.82 11.45
C LEU A 200 0.75 -21.60 10.15
N ASN A 201 0.76 -22.92 10.23
CA ASN A 201 0.59 -23.79 9.08
C ASN A 201 -0.62 -24.69 9.34
N SER A 202 -1.62 -24.60 8.47
CA SER A 202 -2.82 -25.44 8.47
C SER A 202 -2.51 -26.83 7.91
N ASP A 203 -3.24 -27.83 8.39
CA ASP A 203 -3.28 -29.17 7.79
C ASP A 203 -3.88 -29.20 6.37
N ALA A 204 -4.58 -28.14 5.96
CA ALA A 204 -5.03 -27.91 4.59
C ALA A 204 -3.97 -27.23 3.69
N GLY A 205 -2.76 -26.98 4.20
CA GLY A 205 -1.64 -26.41 3.45
C GLY A 205 -1.59 -24.88 3.40
N GLU A 206 -2.52 -24.17 4.05
CA GLU A 206 -2.48 -22.71 4.16
C GLU A 206 -1.47 -22.26 5.23
N THR A 207 -0.77 -21.16 4.99
CA THR A 207 0.24 -20.62 5.91
C THR A 207 -0.03 -19.14 6.17
N PHE A 208 -0.02 -18.76 7.44
CA PHE A 208 -0.31 -17.40 7.89
C PHE A 208 0.83 -16.91 8.79
N THR A 209 1.12 -15.61 8.77
CA THR A 209 2.10 -15.00 9.67
C THR A 209 1.49 -13.78 10.34
N ALA A 210 1.65 -13.67 11.66
CA ALA A 210 1.12 -12.55 12.43
C ALA A 210 2.17 -11.95 13.38
N LYS A 211 2.11 -10.63 13.58
CA LYS A 211 3.00 -9.90 14.51
C LYS A 211 2.32 -9.74 15.87
N ILE A 212 3.06 -10.06 16.94
CA ILE A 212 2.64 -9.88 18.34
C ILE A 212 3.62 -8.93 19.03
N ILE A 213 3.11 -7.99 19.82
CA ILE A 213 3.90 -7.05 20.61
C ILE A 213 3.61 -7.29 22.09
N PHE A 214 4.63 -7.72 22.85
CA PHE A 214 4.55 -7.79 24.31
C PHE A 214 5.20 -6.56 24.94
N ILE A 215 4.54 -5.96 25.92
CA ILE A 215 4.99 -4.76 26.67
C ILE A 215 5.04 -5.05 28.16
N GLU A 216 5.84 -4.31 28.93
CA GLU A 216 5.92 -4.46 30.40
C GLU A 216 4.62 -4.10 31.10
#